data_AF-A0A9P7FY91-F1
#
_entry.id   AF-A0A9P7FY91-F1
#
_cell.length_a   1.000
_cell.length_b   1.000
_cell.length_c   1.000
_cell.angle_alpha   90.00
_cell.angle_beta   90.00
_cell.angle_gamma   90.00
#
_symmetry.space_group_name_H-M   'P 1'
#
loop_
_entity.id
_entity.type
_entity.pdbx_description
1 polymer ?
#
loop_
_entity_poly.entity_id
_entity_poly.type
_entity_poly.pdbx_seq_one_letter_code
_entity_poly.pdbx_strand_id
1 'polypeptide(L)'
;AVKGKGFWQAQQQGPALFSHANPAVTLKPLPQTAILVHLHNQLGTQACIKAYRNAGSSTCTLFLVIFRTMRLVRLLLAVPLFVVQTSAVVIGSNIIGSIKALAPAQACGDPRTAVPLLRAWSASATDHFYTTNAAEMQNAVTRGGYVAEGTTGYVFSRPQPNTVPLFRLYNTNNKDHFYTTNAAERNNAVGKLGYASEGIVGFVYSSTACGAQPLYRSYQGGVVDHFYTMSAGERSNAKGAGWAAEGVAAFIFPY
;
A
#
# COMPACT_ATOMS: atom_id res chain seq x y z
N ALA A 1 -25.20 27.18 -6.04
CA ALA A 1 -26.03 25.96 -6.01
C ALA A 1 -26.26 25.48 -7.44
N VAL A 2 -25.36 24.66 -7.97
CA VAL A 2 -25.51 24.06 -9.31
C VAL A 2 -26.01 22.64 -9.09
N LYS A 3 -27.31 22.43 -9.35
CA LYS A 3 -27.94 21.11 -9.32
C LYS A 3 -27.48 20.33 -10.54
N GLY A 4 -26.63 19.33 -10.34
CA GLY A 4 -26.30 18.34 -11.37
C GLY A 4 -27.55 17.58 -11.78
N LYS A 5 -27.93 17.67 -13.05
CA LYS A 5 -29.01 16.87 -13.65
C LYS A 5 -28.45 15.48 -13.92
N GLY A 6 -28.79 14.51 -13.06
CA GLY A 6 -28.59 13.11 -13.34
C GLY A 6 -29.55 12.66 -14.44
N PHE A 7 -29.01 12.26 -15.58
CA PHE A 7 -29.74 11.56 -16.63
C PHE A 7 -29.42 10.07 -16.50
N TRP A 8 -30.39 9.27 -16.06
CA TRP A 8 -30.34 7.81 -16.15
C TRP A 8 -31.69 7.32 -16.66
N GLN A 9 -31.76 6.94 -17.93
CA GLN A 9 -32.87 6.16 -18.48
C GLN A 9 -32.50 4.67 -18.39
N ALA A 10 -33.19 3.96 -17.51
CA ALA A 10 -33.08 2.51 -17.37
C ALA A 10 -33.95 1.82 -18.42
N GLN A 11 -33.37 0.92 -19.23
CA GLN A 11 -34.13 -0.09 -19.95
C GLN A 11 -33.90 -1.45 -19.27
N GLN A 12 -34.97 -1.98 -18.68
CA GLN A 12 -35.06 -3.29 -18.06
C GLN A 12 -35.36 -4.36 -19.11
N GLN A 13 -34.73 -5.53 -19.03
CA GLN A 13 -35.36 -6.84 -19.32
C GLN A 13 -34.72 -7.94 -18.44
N GLY A 14 -35.55 -8.82 -17.89
CA GLY A 14 -35.23 -9.81 -16.85
C GLY A 14 -34.86 -11.23 -17.35
N PRO A 15 -35.23 -12.31 -16.64
CA PRO A 15 -34.25 -13.13 -15.90
C PRO A 15 -34.28 -14.65 -16.19
N ALA A 16 -33.18 -15.37 -15.91
CA ALA A 16 -33.14 -16.82 -15.63
C ALA A 16 -31.76 -17.20 -15.02
N LEU A 17 -31.66 -17.58 -13.73
CA LEU A 17 -31.80 -18.94 -13.15
C LEU A 17 -30.59 -19.87 -13.39
N PHE A 18 -29.85 -20.20 -12.32
CA PHE A 18 -29.40 -21.55 -11.86
C PHE A 18 -28.49 -21.32 -10.60
N SER A 19 -28.85 -21.61 -9.34
CA SER A 19 -29.10 -22.89 -8.64
C SER A 19 -27.84 -23.72 -8.30
N HIS A 20 -27.45 -23.64 -7.01
CA HIS A 20 -26.97 -24.69 -6.09
C HIS A 20 -25.48 -25.07 -5.94
N ALA A 21 -25.11 -25.08 -4.64
CA ALA A 21 -24.26 -26.01 -3.89
C ALA A 21 -22.77 -25.70 -3.68
N ASN A 22 -22.47 -25.28 -2.45
CA ASN A 22 -21.24 -25.57 -1.70
C ASN A 22 -21.60 -26.70 -0.70
N PRO A 23 -20.74 -27.70 -0.38
CA PRO A 23 -19.77 -27.46 0.69
C PRO A 23 -18.46 -28.28 0.58
N ALA A 24 -17.35 -27.72 1.07
CA ALA A 24 -16.48 -28.40 2.05
C ALA A 24 -15.28 -27.50 2.41
N VAL A 25 -15.25 -27.11 3.68
CA VAL A 25 -14.14 -26.48 4.37
C VAL A 25 -13.17 -27.59 4.78
N THR A 26 -11.91 -27.49 4.35
CA THR A 26 -10.82 -28.30 4.90
C THR A 26 -9.83 -27.38 5.59
N LEU A 27 -9.87 -27.37 6.93
CA LEU A 27 -8.89 -26.69 7.78
C LEU A 27 -7.62 -27.54 7.86
N LYS A 28 -6.46 -26.93 7.62
CA LYS A 28 -5.14 -27.53 7.90
C LYS A 28 -4.36 -26.61 8.85
N PRO A 29 -3.71 -27.16 9.90
CA PRO A 29 -3.17 -26.37 11.00
C PRO A 29 -1.78 -25.77 10.72
N LEU A 30 -1.43 -24.72 11.47
CA LEU A 30 -0.09 -24.16 11.72
C LEU A 30 0.06 -23.97 13.24
N PRO A 31 1.26 -23.81 13.85
CA PRO A 31 2.62 -24.18 13.44
C PRO A 31 3.45 -24.88 14.57
N GLN A 32 4.55 -25.54 14.21
CA GLN A 32 5.69 -25.92 15.06
C GLN A 32 6.91 -25.73 14.12
N THR A 33 8.04 -25.07 14.38
CA THR A 33 8.81 -24.70 15.58
C THR A 33 9.89 -23.70 15.14
N ALA A 34 10.37 -22.86 16.07
CA ALA A 34 11.54 -22.01 15.91
C ALA A 34 12.82 -22.82 15.63
N ILE A 35 13.78 -22.25 14.87
CA ILE A 35 15.24 -22.25 15.06
C ILE A 35 15.95 -21.87 13.72
N LEU A 36 16.97 -21.01 13.84
CA LEU A 36 18.08 -20.73 12.91
C LEU A 36 18.05 -19.46 12.04
N VAL A 37 18.07 -18.29 12.71
CA VAL A 37 18.81 -17.11 12.21
C VAL A 37 20.22 -17.14 12.82
N HIS A 38 21.20 -17.74 12.12
CA HIS A 38 22.62 -17.31 12.15
C HIS A 38 23.47 -18.28 11.32
N LEU A 39 23.64 -18.00 10.03
CA LEU A 39 24.74 -18.57 9.25
C LEU A 39 25.05 -17.65 8.07
N HIS A 40 25.69 -16.52 8.38
CA HIS A 40 26.44 -15.74 7.39
C HIS A 40 27.47 -14.84 8.10
N ASN A 41 28.47 -15.44 8.77
CA ASN A 41 29.82 -14.83 8.88
C ASN A 41 30.92 -15.78 9.42
N GLN A 42 31.10 -16.97 8.81
CA GLN A 42 32.18 -17.91 9.17
C GLN A 42 32.98 -18.36 7.94
N LEU A 43 33.20 -17.47 6.97
CA LEU A 43 34.08 -17.73 5.82
C LEU A 43 35.29 -16.78 5.71
N GLY A 44 35.41 -15.78 6.60
CA GLY A 44 36.52 -14.81 6.57
C GLY A 44 37.78 -15.19 7.36
N THR A 45 37.69 -16.08 8.35
CA THR A 45 38.81 -16.35 9.29
C THR A 45 39.57 -17.65 9.02
N GLN A 46 39.00 -18.60 8.29
CA GLN A 46 39.67 -19.87 7.95
C GLN A 46 40.59 -19.76 6.71
N ALA A 47 40.44 -18.71 5.88
CA ALA A 47 41.32 -18.47 4.73
C ALA A 47 42.70 -17.90 5.14
N CYS A 48 42.77 -17.16 6.24
CA CYS A 48 44.01 -16.51 6.69
C CYS A 48 44.98 -17.48 7.38
N ILE A 49 44.47 -18.55 8.01
CA ILE A 49 45.30 -19.56 8.70
C ILE A 49 45.90 -20.56 7.70
N LYS A 50 45.22 -20.85 6.59
CA LYS A 50 45.71 -21.80 5.56
C LYS A 50 46.79 -21.20 4.64
N ALA A 51 46.83 -19.88 4.50
CA ALA A 51 47.89 -19.17 3.75
C ALA A 51 49.21 -19.04 4.52
N TYR A 52 49.22 -19.21 5.84
CA TYR A 52 50.41 -19.04 6.69
C TYR A 52 51.34 -20.27 6.71
N ARG A 53 50.89 -21.45 6.24
CA ARG A 53 51.66 -22.70 6.35
C ARG A 53 52.57 -23.04 5.17
N ASN A 54 52.52 -22.31 4.05
CA ASN A 54 53.17 -22.74 2.80
C ASN A 54 54.11 -21.73 2.10
N ALA A 55 54.47 -20.60 2.71
CA ALA A 55 55.38 -19.64 2.07
C ALA A 55 56.52 -19.25 3.01
N GLY A 56 57.62 -20.00 2.95
CA GLY A 56 58.91 -19.53 3.42
C GLY A 56 59.45 -18.47 2.46
N SER A 57 59.46 -17.20 2.88
CA SER A 57 60.53 -16.22 2.62
C SER A 57 60.05 -14.77 2.88
N SER A 58 60.75 -14.15 3.84
CA SER A 58 61.28 -12.78 3.78
C SER A 58 60.35 -11.60 3.42
N THR A 59 59.19 -11.46 4.05
CA THR A 59 58.56 -10.13 4.26
C THR A 59 57.77 -10.09 5.57
N CYS A 60 58.45 -10.31 6.69
CA CYS A 60 57.83 -10.15 8.02
C CYS A 60 58.80 -9.46 8.99
N THR A 61 59.29 -8.30 8.58
CA THR A 61 60.14 -7.43 9.41
C THR A 61 59.47 -6.07 9.59
N LEU A 62 58.15 -6.04 9.86
CA LEU A 62 57.46 -4.81 10.28
C LEU A 62 56.31 -5.02 11.27
N PHE A 63 56.19 -6.18 11.92
CA PHE A 63 55.17 -6.41 12.97
C PHE A 63 55.72 -6.76 14.35
N LEU A 64 57.05 -6.74 14.53
CA LEU A 64 57.71 -7.00 15.82
C LEU A 64 58.13 -5.73 16.60
N VAL A 65 57.88 -4.53 16.08
CA VAL A 65 58.17 -3.26 16.78
C VAL A 65 56.98 -2.75 17.60
N ILE A 66 55.73 -3.13 17.26
CA ILE A 66 54.53 -2.57 17.91
C ILE A 66 54.16 -3.29 19.23
N PHE A 67 54.62 -4.52 19.45
CA PHE A 67 54.25 -5.27 20.68
C PHE A 67 55.23 -5.11 21.86
N ARG A 68 56.37 -4.43 21.69
CA ARG A 68 57.35 -4.24 22.78
C ARG A 68 57.24 -2.92 23.55
N THR A 69 56.38 -1.99 23.14
CA THR A 69 56.17 -0.71 23.85
C THR A 69 54.97 -0.70 24.81
N MET A 70 54.14 -1.76 24.83
CA MET A 70 52.96 -1.83 25.71
C MET A 70 53.23 -2.45 27.10
N ARG A 71 54.47 -2.43 27.59
CA ARG A 71 54.81 -2.96 28.94
C ARG A 71 55.41 -1.94 29.91
N LEU A 72 55.44 -0.65 29.57
CA LEU A 72 56.09 0.39 30.39
C LEU A 72 55.25 1.63 30.72
N VAL A 73 53.96 1.68 30.38
CA VAL A 73 53.05 2.76 30.83
C VAL A 73 51.98 2.17 31.74
N ARG A 74 52.42 1.56 32.85
CA ARG A 74 51.56 1.05 33.92
C ARG A 74 51.85 1.71 35.27
N LEU A 75 52.36 2.95 35.21
CA LEU A 75 52.64 3.79 36.36
C LEU A 75 52.29 5.22 35.94
N LEU A 76 51.55 5.95 36.78
CA LEU A 76 50.93 7.26 36.55
C LEU A 76 49.50 7.17 36.01
N LEU A 77 48.56 6.94 36.92
CA LEU A 77 47.39 7.78 37.19
C LEU A 77 46.48 7.00 38.15
N ALA A 78 46.91 6.92 39.41
CA ALA A 78 45.99 6.62 40.50
C ALA A 78 45.07 7.83 40.67
N VAL A 79 43.99 7.88 39.90
CA VAL A 79 42.86 8.75 40.19
C VAL A 79 42.03 8.01 41.24
N PRO A 80 41.82 8.55 42.44
CA PRO A 80 40.94 7.92 43.40
C PRO A 80 39.57 7.84 42.75
N LEU A 81 39.06 6.61 42.64
CA LEU A 81 37.69 6.34 42.25
C LEU A 81 36.80 6.95 43.35
N PHE A 82 36.49 8.24 43.24
CA PHE A 82 35.40 8.84 44.00
C PHE A 82 34.16 8.11 43.54
N VAL A 83 33.75 7.12 44.33
CA VAL A 83 32.41 6.54 44.25
C VAL A 83 31.48 7.69 44.59
N VAL A 84 31.00 8.40 43.57
CA VAL A 84 29.81 9.23 43.72
C VAL A 84 28.70 8.23 43.96
N GLN A 85 28.46 7.95 45.23
CA GLN A 85 27.28 7.24 45.68
C GLN A 85 26.12 8.17 45.35
N THR A 86 25.65 8.10 44.10
CA THR A 86 24.33 8.61 43.76
C THR A 86 23.39 7.79 44.61
N SER A 87 22.87 8.39 45.67
CA SER A 87 21.70 7.88 46.34
C SER A 87 20.63 7.84 45.25
N ALA A 88 20.42 6.67 44.65
CA ALA A 88 19.20 6.41 43.93
C ALA A 88 18.11 6.59 44.98
N VAL A 89 17.47 7.75 44.97
CA VAL A 89 16.20 7.94 45.66
C VAL A 89 15.28 6.95 44.95
N VAL A 90 15.10 5.79 45.55
CA VAL A 90 14.02 4.87 45.21
C VAL A 90 12.76 5.60 45.66
N ILE A 91 12.28 6.52 44.83
CA ILE A 91 10.92 7.02 44.94
C ILE A 91 10.08 5.77 44.70
N GLY A 92 9.43 5.27 45.76
CA GLY A 92 8.58 4.09 45.69
C GLY A 92 7.64 4.23 44.50
N SER A 93 7.83 3.38 43.49
CA SER A 93 7.03 3.32 42.27
C SER A 93 5.63 2.82 42.61
N ASN A 94 4.80 3.67 43.20
CA ASN A 94 3.36 3.43 43.34
C ASN A 94 2.52 4.44 42.54
N ILE A 95 3.15 5.21 41.63
CA ILE A 95 2.45 6.05 40.65
C ILE A 95 2.98 5.75 39.25
N ILE A 96 3.12 4.47 38.89
CA ILE A 96 2.98 4.08 37.49
C ILE A 96 1.56 3.58 37.33
N GLY A 97 0.61 4.53 37.39
CA GLY A 97 -0.66 4.34 36.71
C GLY A 97 -0.34 3.93 35.27
N SER A 98 -1.00 2.89 34.79
CA SER A 98 -0.72 2.23 33.52
C SER A 98 -0.58 3.24 32.39
N ILE A 99 0.64 3.70 32.12
CA ILE A 99 1.00 4.36 30.86
C ILE A 99 0.96 3.26 29.81
N LYS A 100 -0.27 2.96 29.37
CA LYS A 100 -0.52 2.25 28.12
C LYS A 100 0.25 3.06 27.09
N ALA A 101 1.37 2.53 26.61
CA ALA A 101 2.09 3.14 25.51
C ALA A 101 1.06 3.42 24.41
N LEU A 102 0.81 4.70 24.11
CA LEU A 102 -0.03 5.01 22.95
C LEU A 102 0.65 4.31 21.77
N ALA A 103 -0.13 3.54 21.02
CA ALA A 103 0.34 3.02 19.75
C ALA A 103 0.95 4.19 18.97
N PRO A 104 2.10 4.00 18.30
CA PRO A 104 2.69 5.07 17.50
C PRO A 104 1.61 5.63 16.58
N ALA A 105 1.46 6.96 16.56
CA ALA A 105 0.52 7.62 15.69
C ALA A 105 0.71 7.07 14.27
N GLN A 106 -0.37 6.58 13.67
CA GLN A 106 -0.33 6.01 12.33
C GLN A 106 0.33 7.02 11.40
N ALA A 107 1.46 6.65 10.79
CA ALA A 107 2.16 7.55 9.87
C ALA A 107 1.26 7.82 8.66
N CYS A 108 0.90 9.07 8.44
CA CYS A 108 0.08 9.49 7.31
C CYS A 108 0.95 10.13 6.23
N GLY A 109 0.56 9.98 4.96
CA GLY A 109 1.12 10.78 3.87
C GLY A 109 0.74 12.26 4.01
N ASP A 110 1.59 13.15 3.50
CA ASP A 110 1.33 14.60 3.48
C ASP A 110 0.19 14.92 2.50
N PRO A 111 -1.02 15.32 2.96
CA PRO A 111 -2.17 15.54 2.07
C PRO A 111 -1.92 16.59 0.99
N ARG A 112 -0.94 17.49 1.17
CA ARG A 112 -0.55 18.50 0.16
C ARG A 112 0.10 17.89 -1.08
N THR A 113 0.53 16.63 -1.01
CA THR A 113 1.10 15.88 -2.12
C THR A 113 0.06 15.07 -2.91
N ALA A 114 -1.21 15.08 -2.45
CA ALA A 114 -2.29 14.42 -3.15
C ALA A 114 -2.67 15.21 -4.43
N VAL A 115 -3.08 14.46 -5.46
CA VAL A 115 -3.48 14.94 -6.78
C VAL A 115 -4.92 14.53 -7.05
N PRO A 116 -5.68 15.28 -7.87
CA PRO A 116 -7.07 14.95 -8.14
C PRO A 116 -7.18 13.63 -8.90
N LEU A 117 -8.13 12.79 -8.49
CA LEU A 117 -8.64 11.69 -9.30
C LEU A 117 -9.79 12.25 -10.15
N LEU A 118 -9.47 12.57 -11.40
CA LEU A 118 -10.40 13.13 -12.37
C LEU A 118 -11.32 12.03 -12.91
N ARG A 119 -12.59 12.34 -13.16
CA ARG A 119 -13.61 11.44 -13.72
C ARG A 119 -14.14 11.99 -15.04
N ALA A 120 -14.45 11.09 -15.98
CA ALA A 120 -15.18 11.41 -17.19
C ALA A 120 -16.09 10.25 -17.63
N TRP A 121 -17.12 10.58 -18.40
CA TRP A 121 -18.12 9.64 -18.91
C TRP A 121 -18.15 9.63 -20.44
N SER A 122 -18.22 8.46 -21.07
CA SER A 122 -18.48 8.33 -22.50
C SER A 122 -19.81 7.61 -22.76
N ALA A 123 -20.80 8.33 -23.30
CA ALA A 123 -22.07 7.73 -23.67
C ALA A 123 -21.96 6.73 -24.84
N SER A 124 -20.98 6.91 -25.73
CA SER A 124 -20.77 6.01 -26.87
C SER A 124 -20.05 4.72 -26.48
N ALA A 125 -19.13 4.80 -25.52
CA ALA A 125 -18.43 3.62 -24.99
C ALA A 125 -19.22 2.96 -23.85
N THR A 126 -20.16 3.69 -23.23
CA THR A 126 -20.85 3.32 -21.99
C THR A 126 -19.83 3.00 -20.89
N ASP A 127 -18.92 3.95 -20.64
CA ASP A 127 -17.77 3.76 -19.75
C ASP A 127 -17.48 4.99 -18.88
N HIS A 128 -17.16 4.74 -17.60
CA HIS A 128 -16.54 5.73 -16.72
C HIS A 128 -15.01 5.58 -16.65
N PHE A 129 -14.34 6.68 -16.98
CA PHE A 129 -12.88 6.78 -16.99
C PHE A 129 -12.37 7.64 -15.83
N TYR A 130 -11.31 7.19 -15.16
CA TYR A 130 -10.67 7.87 -14.03
C TYR A 130 -9.15 7.96 -14.21
N THR A 131 -8.61 9.15 -13.97
CA THR A 131 -7.16 9.37 -14.08
C THR A 131 -6.66 10.48 -13.16
N THR A 132 -5.41 10.38 -12.74
CA THR A 132 -4.67 11.47 -12.09
C THR A 132 -3.89 12.33 -13.09
N ASN A 133 -3.83 11.94 -14.36
CA ASN A 133 -3.11 12.63 -15.41
C ASN A 133 -4.04 13.60 -16.16
N ALA A 134 -3.83 14.89 -15.95
CA ALA A 134 -4.62 15.94 -16.61
C ALA A 134 -4.50 15.93 -18.14
N ALA A 135 -3.34 15.56 -18.70
CA ALA A 135 -3.18 15.44 -20.15
C ALA A 135 -3.91 14.22 -20.72
N GLU A 136 -3.95 13.12 -19.97
CA GLU A 136 -4.76 11.94 -20.33
C GLU A 136 -6.25 12.28 -20.32
N MET A 137 -6.73 12.97 -19.28
CA MET A 137 -8.10 13.47 -19.22
C MET A 137 -8.42 14.39 -20.41
N GLN A 138 -7.53 15.33 -20.73
CA GLN A 138 -7.72 16.23 -21.87
C GLN A 138 -7.81 15.45 -23.20
N ASN A 139 -6.98 14.43 -23.39
CA ASN A 139 -7.02 13.58 -24.58
C ASN A 139 -8.32 12.75 -24.64
N ALA A 140 -8.77 12.19 -23.51
CA ALA A 140 -10.03 11.46 -23.44
C ALA A 140 -11.21 12.35 -23.86
N VAL A 141 -11.22 13.61 -23.42
CA VAL A 141 -12.28 14.56 -23.76
C VAL A 141 -12.20 15.01 -25.22
N THR A 142 -11.03 15.45 -25.66
CA THR A 142 -10.87 16.07 -27.00
C THR A 142 -10.85 15.06 -28.14
N ARG A 143 -10.43 13.82 -27.88
CA ARG A 143 -10.21 12.80 -28.92
C ARG A 143 -10.92 11.49 -28.64
N GLY A 144 -11.26 11.20 -27.39
CA GLY A 144 -11.87 9.94 -26.96
C GLY A 144 -13.40 9.97 -26.84
N GLY A 145 -14.04 11.13 -27.02
CA GLY A 145 -15.50 11.26 -26.90
C GLY A 145 -16.02 11.20 -25.45
N TYR A 146 -15.15 11.44 -24.46
CA TYR A 146 -15.55 11.55 -23.06
C TYR A 146 -15.99 12.97 -22.71
N VAL A 147 -16.88 13.07 -21.72
CA VAL A 147 -17.28 14.33 -21.08
C VAL A 147 -16.72 14.33 -19.67
N ALA A 148 -15.91 15.33 -19.33
CA ALA A 148 -15.37 15.47 -17.99
C ALA A 148 -16.48 15.71 -16.94
N GLU A 149 -16.41 14.99 -15.82
CA GLU A 149 -17.36 15.07 -14.71
C GLU A 149 -16.73 15.68 -13.44
N GLY A 150 -15.46 16.10 -13.53
CA GLY A 150 -14.73 16.81 -12.46
C GLY A 150 -13.85 15.90 -11.61
N THR A 151 -13.60 16.32 -10.37
CA THR A 151 -12.75 15.61 -9.41
C THR A 151 -13.60 14.73 -8.50
N THR A 152 -13.30 13.43 -8.46
CA THR A 152 -13.96 12.48 -7.56
C THR A 152 -13.46 12.60 -6.13
N GLY A 153 -12.16 12.90 -5.97
CA GLY A 153 -11.45 13.09 -4.71
C GLY A 153 -9.94 13.22 -4.97
N TYR A 154 -9.12 13.13 -3.94
CA TYR A 154 -7.65 13.20 -4.08
C TYR A 154 -6.95 11.91 -3.64
N VAL A 155 -5.95 11.51 -4.42
CA VAL A 155 -5.11 10.33 -4.21
C VAL A 155 -3.64 10.72 -4.31
N PHE A 156 -2.71 9.92 -3.79
CA PHE A 156 -1.30 10.24 -3.92
C PHE A 156 -0.74 9.76 -5.28
N SER A 157 0.09 10.58 -5.92
CA SER A 157 0.78 10.20 -7.17
C SER A 157 1.99 9.27 -6.94
N ARG A 158 2.43 9.15 -5.69
CA ARG A 158 3.58 8.33 -5.27
C ARG A 158 3.23 7.57 -3.99
N PRO A 159 3.91 6.44 -3.69
CA PRO A 159 3.70 5.72 -2.44
C PRO A 159 3.90 6.64 -1.23
N GLN A 160 2.96 6.58 -0.29
CA GLN A 160 3.02 7.23 1.01
C GLN A 160 2.87 6.18 2.13
N PRO A 161 3.22 6.51 3.38
CA PRO A 161 2.99 5.62 4.51
C PRO A 161 1.55 5.09 4.54
N ASN A 162 1.41 3.76 4.65
CA ASN A 162 0.13 3.06 4.80
C ASN A 162 -0.84 3.21 3.61
N THR A 163 -0.29 3.49 2.43
CA THR A 163 -1.05 3.48 1.18
C THR A 163 -0.80 2.21 0.39
N VAL A 164 -1.80 1.83 -0.39
CA VAL A 164 -1.76 0.72 -1.36
C VAL A 164 -2.00 1.27 -2.76
N PRO A 165 -1.47 0.61 -3.81
CA PRO A 165 -1.75 1.01 -5.18
C PRO A 165 -3.24 0.83 -5.52
N LEU A 166 -3.80 1.79 -6.26
CA LEU A 166 -5.06 1.65 -6.99
C LEU A 166 -4.71 1.26 -8.43
N PHE A 167 -4.93 0.00 -8.78
CA PHE A 167 -4.70 -0.51 -10.13
C PHE A 167 -5.81 -0.04 -11.06
N ARG A 168 -5.46 0.33 -12.28
CA ARG A 168 -6.39 0.55 -13.39
C ARG A 168 -6.22 -0.55 -14.42
N LEU A 169 -7.35 -1.05 -14.91
CA LEU A 169 -7.45 -2.10 -15.91
C LEU A 169 -8.44 -1.66 -16.98
N TYR A 170 -8.26 -2.15 -18.20
CA TYR A 170 -9.15 -1.85 -19.31
C TYR A 170 -9.49 -3.10 -20.11
N ASN A 171 -10.76 -3.27 -20.45
CA ASN A 171 -11.22 -4.33 -21.34
C ASN A 171 -11.63 -3.75 -22.69
N THR A 172 -10.82 -3.95 -23.72
CA THR A 172 -11.08 -3.40 -25.07
C THR A 172 -12.36 -3.91 -25.71
N ASN A 173 -12.84 -5.12 -25.36
CA ASN A 173 -14.05 -5.70 -25.95
C ASN A 173 -15.31 -5.09 -25.33
N ASN A 174 -15.32 -4.95 -24.00
CA ASN A 174 -16.45 -4.41 -23.25
C ASN A 174 -16.41 -2.88 -23.12
N LYS A 175 -15.27 -2.26 -23.46
CA LYS A 175 -14.99 -0.82 -23.29
C LYS A 175 -14.99 -0.34 -21.84
N ASP A 176 -14.87 -1.25 -20.87
CA ASP A 176 -14.91 -0.96 -19.43
C ASP A 176 -13.53 -0.69 -18.82
N HIS A 177 -13.45 0.35 -17.99
CA HIS A 177 -12.36 0.55 -17.05
C HIS A 177 -12.69 0.01 -15.66
N PHE A 178 -11.79 -0.81 -15.15
CA PHE A 178 -11.91 -1.43 -13.84
C PHE A 178 -10.77 -0.99 -12.91
N TYR A 179 -11.12 -0.61 -11.68
CA TYR A 179 -10.20 -0.13 -10.65
C TYR A 179 -10.30 -0.95 -9.37
N THR A 180 -9.15 -1.34 -8.84
CA THR A 180 -9.08 -2.13 -7.61
C THR A 180 -7.77 -1.94 -6.85
N THR A 181 -7.83 -2.02 -5.53
CA THR A 181 -6.65 -2.14 -4.66
C THR A 181 -6.24 -3.60 -4.41
N ASN A 182 -7.10 -4.55 -4.76
CA ASN A 182 -6.89 -5.97 -4.53
C ASN A 182 -6.07 -6.58 -5.68
N ALA A 183 -4.82 -6.94 -5.39
CA ALA A 183 -3.92 -7.55 -6.35
C ALA A 183 -4.44 -8.89 -6.91
N ALA A 184 -5.14 -9.70 -6.12
CA ALA A 184 -5.72 -10.95 -6.59
C ALA A 184 -6.91 -10.73 -7.53
N GLU A 185 -7.73 -9.71 -7.27
CA GLU A 185 -8.83 -9.30 -8.16
C GLU A 185 -8.29 -8.80 -9.50
N ARG A 186 -7.27 -7.93 -9.47
CA ARG A 186 -6.53 -7.48 -10.65
C ARG A 186 -5.95 -8.66 -11.44
N ASN A 187 -5.31 -9.62 -10.77
CA ASN A 187 -4.73 -10.79 -11.43
C ASN A 187 -5.81 -11.69 -12.06
N ASN A 188 -6.95 -11.86 -11.40
CA ASN A 188 -8.08 -12.62 -11.94
C ASN A 188 -8.70 -11.92 -13.16
N ALA A 189 -8.88 -10.60 -13.09
CA ALA A 189 -9.40 -9.82 -14.20
C ALA A 189 -8.52 -9.94 -15.46
N VAL A 190 -7.19 -9.87 -15.27
CA VAL A 190 -6.22 -10.05 -16.36
C VAL A 190 -6.19 -11.49 -16.86
N GLY A 191 -6.09 -12.47 -15.96
CA GLY A 191 -5.89 -13.86 -16.34
C GLY A 191 -7.14 -14.57 -16.88
N LYS A 192 -8.34 -14.06 -16.59
CA LYS A 192 -9.59 -14.78 -16.88
C LYS A 192 -10.71 -13.94 -17.48
N LEU A 193 -10.72 -12.62 -17.27
CA LEU A 193 -11.86 -11.76 -17.65
C LEU A 193 -11.54 -10.82 -18.83
N GLY A 194 -10.38 -10.98 -19.47
CA GLY A 194 -10.01 -10.24 -20.68
C GLY A 194 -9.58 -8.79 -20.47
N TYR A 195 -9.28 -8.39 -19.23
CA TYR A 195 -8.75 -7.06 -18.95
C TYR A 195 -7.24 -7.01 -19.20
N ALA A 196 -6.76 -5.88 -19.69
CA ALA A 196 -5.36 -5.51 -19.68
C ALA A 196 -5.05 -4.61 -18.48
N SER A 197 -3.91 -4.80 -17.85
CA SER A 197 -3.43 -3.89 -16.80
C SER A 197 -2.90 -2.61 -17.44
N GLU A 198 -3.40 -1.45 -17.00
CA GLU A 198 -2.92 -0.13 -17.42
C GLU A 198 -2.00 0.53 -16.38
N GLY A 199 -1.77 -0.15 -15.25
CA GLY A 199 -0.82 0.26 -14.22
C GLY A 199 -1.50 0.80 -12.97
N ILE A 200 -0.82 1.71 -12.28
CA ILE A 200 -1.26 2.28 -11.01
C ILE A 200 -1.72 3.71 -11.30
N VAL A 201 -3.00 4.01 -11.06
CA VAL A 201 -3.55 5.37 -11.26
C VAL A 201 -3.20 6.29 -10.09
N GLY A 202 -2.96 5.72 -8.90
CA GLY A 202 -2.55 6.44 -7.71
C GLY A 202 -2.39 5.52 -6.50
N PHE A 203 -2.04 6.09 -5.35
CA PHE A 203 -1.91 5.41 -4.07
C PHE A 203 -2.96 5.93 -3.09
N VAL A 204 -3.64 5.01 -2.42
CA VAL A 204 -4.85 5.26 -1.62
C VAL A 204 -4.73 4.55 -0.27
N TYR A 205 -5.51 4.97 0.72
CA TYR A 205 -5.58 4.23 1.98
C TYR A 205 -6.49 3.00 1.83
N SER A 206 -6.19 1.94 2.59
CA SER A 206 -7.02 0.73 2.69
C SER A 206 -8.05 0.78 3.82
N SER A 207 -8.11 1.90 4.56
CA SER A 207 -9.04 2.13 5.67
C SER A 207 -9.34 3.62 5.82
N THR A 208 -10.22 3.98 6.76
CA THR A 208 -10.53 5.37 7.13
C THR A 208 -9.39 6.10 7.85
N ALA A 209 -8.20 5.50 7.93
CA ALA A 209 -7.03 6.13 8.52
C ALA A 209 -6.72 7.48 7.87
N CYS A 210 -6.08 8.36 8.63
CA CYS A 210 -5.57 9.64 8.14
C CYS A 210 -6.64 10.60 7.58
N GLY A 211 -7.92 10.41 7.94
CA GLY A 211 -9.03 11.24 7.45
C GLY A 211 -9.55 10.85 6.06
N ALA A 212 -9.14 9.68 5.55
CA ALA A 212 -9.62 9.17 4.28
C ALA A 212 -11.08 8.70 4.36
N GLN A 213 -11.82 8.90 3.27
CA GLN A 213 -13.24 8.58 3.14
C GLN A 213 -13.45 7.54 2.04
N PRO A 214 -14.53 6.74 2.10
CA PRO A 214 -14.74 5.64 1.17
C PRO A 214 -14.96 6.11 -0.27
N LEU A 215 -14.28 5.44 -1.20
CA LEU A 215 -14.60 5.41 -2.62
C LEU A 215 -15.44 4.16 -2.89
N TYR A 216 -16.73 4.35 -3.14
CA TYR A 216 -17.66 3.26 -3.41
C TYR A 216 -17.55 2.78 -4.85
N ARG A 217 -17.68 1.47 -5.07
CA ARG A 217 -17.74 0.83 -6.38
C ARG A 217 -19.11 0.23 -6.64
N SER A 218 -19.62 0.43 -7.85
CA SER A 218 -20.85 -0.17 -8.36
C SER A 218 -20.61 -0.74 -9.75
N TYR A 219 -21.35 -1.80 -10.10
CA TYR A 219 -21.24 -2.46 -11.40
C TYR A 219 -22.61 -2.60 -12.07
N GLN A 220 -22.67 -2.38 -13.37
CA GLN A 220 -23.87 -2.65 -14.18
C GLN A 220 -23.57 -3.69 -15.25
N GLY A 221 -24.02 -4.94 -15.03
CA GLY A 221 -23.73 -6.06 -15.93
C GLY A 221 -24.44 -6.00 -17.28
N GLY A 222 -25.54 -5.24 -17.41
CA GLY A 222 -26.25 -5.11 -18.68
C GLY A 222 -25.48 -4.33 -19.75
N VAL A 223 -24.65 -3.37 -19.33
CA VAL A 223 -23.81 -2.55 -20.22
C VAL A 223 -22.32 -2.76 -19.98
N VAL A 224 -21.96 -3.50 -18.93
CA VAL A 224 -20.60 -3.76 -18.46
C VAL A 224 -19.84 -2.46 -18.22
N ASP A 225 -20.19 -1.78 -17.12
CA ASP A 225 -19.49 -0.57 -16.67
C ASP A 225 -19.30 -0.59 -15.14
N HIS A 226 -18.17 -0.07 -14.68
CA HIS A 226 -17.88 0.18 -13.27
C HIS A 226 -17.91 1.67 -12.92
N PHE A 227 -18.71 2.00 -11.92
CA PHE A 227 -18.87 3.36 -11.42
C PHE A 227 -18.23 3.53 -10.04
N TYR A 228 -17.48 4.62 -9.85
CA TYR A 228 -16.75 4.93 -8.61
C TYR A 228 -17.09 6.33 -8.10
N THR A 229 -17.55 6.42 -6.86
CA THR A 229 -17.94 7.71 -6.27
C THR A 229 -17.69 7.78 -4.77
N MET A 230 -17.33 8.97 -4.27
CA MET A 230 -17.36 9.29 -2.83
C MET A 230 -18.75 9.74 -2.37
N SER A 231 -19.64 10.13 -3.29
CA SER A 231 -20.97 10.64 -2.98
C SER A 231 -21.89 9.51 -2.58
N ALA A 232 -22.32 9.52 -1.32
CA ALA A 232 -23.36 8.62 -0.84
C ALA A 232 -24.66 8.77 -1.67
N GLY A 233 -24.94 9.98 -2.17
CA GLY A 233 -26.10 10.25 -3.03
C GLY A 233 -25.98 9.60 -4.40
N GLU A 234 -24.85 9.75 -5.10
CA GLU A 234 -24.62 9.10 -6.40
C GLU A 234 -24.65 7.57 -6.26
N ARG A 235 -24.04 7.01 -5.21
CA ARG A 235 -24.12 5.58 -4.90
C ARG A 235 -25.57 5.12 -4.70
N SER A 236 -26.38 5.91 -4.00
CA SER A 236 -27.78 5.57 -3.73
C SER A 236 -28.63 5.66 -5.01
N ASN A 237 -28.36 6.65 -5.86
CA ASN A 237 -29.00 6.80 -7.17
C ASN A 237 -28.62 5.66 -8.11
N ALA A 238 -27.34 5.27 -8.17
CA ALA A 238 -26.89 4.12 -8.96
C ALA A 238 -27.60 2.84 -8.52
N LYS A 239 -27.67 2.59 -7.20
CA LYS A 239 -28.44 1.47 -6.65
C LYS A 239 -29.93 1.52 -7.06
N GLY A 240 -30.56 2.70 -6.96
CA GLY A 240 -31.95 2.89 -7.40
C GLY A 240 -32.15 2.68 -8.91
N ALA A 241 -31.12 2.92 -9.70
CA ALA A 241 -31.07 2.65 -11.14
C ALA A 241 -30.66 1.20 -11.49
N GLY A 242 -30.57 0.30 -10.50
CA GLY A 242 -30.31 -1.12 -10.72
C GLY A 242 -28.83 -1.51 -10.82
N TRP A 243 -27.91 -0.63 -10.43
CA TRP A 243 -26.49 -1.00 -10.33
C TRP A 243 -26.23 -1.86 -9.09
N ALA A 244 -25.44 -2.91 -9.25
CA ALA A 244 -24.99 -3.74 -8.15
C ALA A 244 -23.94 -2.97 -7.32
N ALA A 245 -24.15 -2.88 -6.02
CA ALA A 245 -23.15 -2.32 -5.12
C ALA A 245 -22.07 -3.36 -4.83
N GLU A 246 -20.81 -3.01 -5.08
CA GLU A 246 -19.66 -3.91 -4.89
C GLU A 246 -18.81 -3.53 -3.67
N GLY A 247 -19.24 -2.53 -2.90
CA GLY A 247 -18.62 -2.13 -1.65
C GLY A 247 -17.67 -0.95 -1.79
N VAL A 248 -16.64 -0.92 -0.94
CA VAL A 248 -15.63 0.15 -0.89
C VAL A 248 -14.39 -0.35 -1.63
N ALA A 249 -14.01 0.33 -2.70
CA ALA A 249 -12.82 -0.03 -3.48
C ALA A 249 -11.52 0.51 -2.86
N ALA A 250 -11.59 1.67 -2.21
CA ALA A 250 -10.46 2.39 -1.62
C ALA A 250 -10.94 3.45 -0.62
N PHE A 251 -10.01 4.08 0.08
CA PHE A 251 -10.25 5.28 0.87
C PHE A 251 -9.36 6.43 0.37
N ILE A 252 -9.98 7.54 0.01
CA ILE A 252 -9.34 8.71 -0.63
C ILE A 252 -9.74 10.00 0.09
N PHE A 253 -9.05 11.11 -0.17
CA PHE A 253 -9.42 12.40 0.43
C PHE A 253 -10.59 13.04 -0.32
N PRO A 254 -11.51 13.72 0.39
CA PRO A 254 -12.64 14.40 -0.24
C PRO A 254 -12.17 15.58 -1.10
N TYR A 255 -12.96 15.89 -2.14
CA TYR A 255 -12.77 17.07 -3.00
C TYR A 255 -13.18 18.38 -2.31
#